data_AF-A0A1S3AMP9-F1
#
_entry.id   AF-A0A1S3AMP9-F1
#
_cell.length_a   1.000
_cell.length_b   1.000
_cell.length_c   1.000
_cell.angle_alpha   90.00
_cell.angle_beta   90.00
_cell.angle_gamma   90.00
#
_symmetry.space_group_name_H-M   'P 1'
#
loop_
_entity.id
_entity.type
_entity.pdbx_description
1 polymer ?
#
loop_
_entity_poly.entity_id
_entity_poly.type
_entity_poly.pdbx_seq_one_letter_code
_entity_poly.pdbx_strand_id
1 'polypeptide(L)'
;MAVQESAAQLSMTLKVQEYPTLKVPYETLNKRFRAAQKSIDRETSHVTMVVAELEKTLGGCPAVDSVVSLLDGVVEKLSVLKRKDLVNIEMFLTAKEVEESLERRETATCLAWCHDNKSRLRKMKSCLEFSLRIQEFIELIRQNKRLDAVRHARKHFSQAEGSQLDEVRQVMGMLAFPPDTHISPYKDLLDPARWRMLIQQFRYDNYRLHQLGNNSVFTLTLQAGLSAIKTPQCYKEDGSSRSPDCPVCSRSLNKLAQPLPMAHCANSRLVCKISGDVMNENNPPMMLPNGYVYGYNSLLSIRQDDKVVCPRTKEVFHFSQAEKVYIM
;
A
#
# COMPACT_ATOMS: atom_id res chain seq x y z
N MET A 1 -5.95 -22.60 -2.67
CA MET A 1 -6.61 -21.77 -3.69
C MET A 1 -6.19 -20.34 -3.46
N ALA A 2 -5.26 -19.85 -4.27
CA ALA A 2 -4.87 -18.45 -4.28
C ALA A 2 -6.11 -17.63 -4.66
N VAL A 3 -6.40 -16.59 -3.90
CA VAL A 3 -7.51 -15.67 -4.18
C VAL A 3 -7.20 -15.00 -5.52
N GLN A 4 -7.78 -15.54 -6.59
CA GLN A 4 -7.98 -14.82 -7.85
C GLN A 4 -8.90 -13.65 -7.52
N GLU A 5 -8.32 -12.51 -7.17
CA GLU A 5 -9.02 -11.23 -7.34
C GLU A 5 -9.40 -11.15 -8.81
N SER A 6 -10.69 -11.31 -9.10
CA SER A 6 -11.16 -11.34 -10.48
C SER A 6 -10.84 -10.00 -11.14
N ALA A 7 -10.43 -10.02 -12.40
CA ALA A 7 -10.20 -8.81 -13.20
C ALA A 7 -11.39 -7.84 -13.17
N ALA A 8 -12.60 -8.35 -12.88
CA ALA A 8 -13.80 -7.55 -12.67
C ALA A 8 -13.75 -6.70 -11.38
N GLN A 9 -13.23 -7.20 -10.26
CA GLN A 9 -13.07 -6.41 -9.02
C GLN A 9 -12.02 -5.31 -9.17
N LEU A 10 -10.89 -5.62 -9.83
CA LEU A 10 -9.88 -4.63 -10.21
C LEU A 10 -10.47 -3.57 -11.17
N SER A 11 -11.22 -4.00 -12.19
CA SER A 11 -11.91 -3.11 -13.12
C SER A 11 -12.97 -2.23 -12.45
N MET A 12 -13.73 -2.74 -11.48
CA MET A 12 -14.74 -1.97 -10.77
C MET A 12 -14.12 -0.93 -9.83
N THR A 13 -13.03 -1.30 -9.14
CA THR A 13 -12.23 -0.37 -8.33
C THR A 13 -11.60 0.73 -9.22
N LEU A 14 -11.20 0.39 -10.45
CA LEU A 14 -10.67 1.30 -11.46
C LEU A 14 -11.73 2.13 -12.21
N LYS A 15 -12.99 1.70 -12.31
CA LYS A 15 -14.08 2.54 -12.90
C LYS A 15 -14.56 3.63 -11.95
N VAL A 16 -14.56 3.36 -10.64
CA VAL A 16 -14.67 4.42 -9.62
C VAL A 16 -13.45 5.36 -9.69
N GLN A 17 -12.32 4.78 -10.11
CA GLN A 17 -11.07 5.31 -10.66
C GLN A 17 -11.13 6.11 -11.98
N GLU A 18 -12.27 6.37 -12.64
CA GLU A 18 -12.30 7.06 -13.96
C GLU A 18 -13.12 8.36 -14.04
N TYR A 19 -14.01 8.70 -13.10
CA TYR A 19 -14.91 9.84 -13.29
C TYR A 19 -14.44 11.22 -12.73
N PRO A 20 -13.50 11.32 -11.76
CA PRO A 20 -12.61 12.50 -11.66
C PRO A 20 -11.24 12.22 -10.97
N THR A 21 -10.41 11.35 -11.53
CA THR A 21 -9.59 10.42 -10.71
C THR A 21 -8.13 10.72 -10.53
N LEU A 22 -7.88 12.00 -10.28
CA LEU A 22 -6.70 12.45 -9.55
C LEU A 22 -7.05 13.31 -8.33
N LYS A 23 -8.33 13.66 -8.09
CA LYS A 23 -8.69 14.46 -6.90
C LYS A 23 -8.69 13.64 -5.61
N VAL A 24 -9.14 12.39 -5.63
CA VAL A 24 -9.35 11.63 -4.38
C VAL A 24 -8.05 11.11 -3.70
N PRO A 25 -7.00 10.66 -4.42
CA PRO A 25 -5.76 10.23 -3.78
C PRO A 25 -4.92 11.40 -3.25
N TYR A 26 -4.80 12.49 -4.01
CA TYR A 26 -4.01 13.66 -3.58
C TYR A 26 -4.70 14.42 -2.45
N GLU A 27 -6.01 14.66 -2.51
CA GLU A 27 -6.71 15.38 -1.44
C GLU A 27 -6.71 14.59 -0.11
N THR A 28 -6.85 13.27 -0.16
CA THR A 28 -6.79 12.42 1.04
C THR A 28 -5.38 12.37 1.62
N LEU A 29 -4.36 12.20 0.77
CA LEU A 29 -2.96 12.23 1.18
C LEU A 29 -2.59 13.61 1.75
N ASN A 30 -3.00 14.69 1.07
CA ASN A 30 -2.72 16.06 1.49
C ASN A 30 -3.48 16.41 2.77
N LYS A 31 -4.70 15.90 2.96
CA LYS A 31 -5.45 16.03 4.23
C LYS A 31 -4.75 15.30 5.38
N ARG A 32 -4.25 14.08 5.16
CA ARG A 32 -3.48 13.32 6.15
C ARG A 32 -2.12 13.97 6.44
N PHE A 33 -1.41 14.42 5.41
CA PHE A 33 -0.15 15.13 5.51
C PHE A 33 -0.31 16.44 6.28
N ARG A 34 -1.32 17.25 5.94
CA ARG A 34 -1.64 18.50 6.67
C ARG A 34 -2.02 18.24 8.12
N ALA A 35 -2.76 17.16 8.41
CA ALA A 35 -3.10 16.80 9.78
C ALA A 35 -1.87 16.39 10.60
N ALA A 36 -0.97 15.59 10.01
CA ALA A 36 0.30 15.22 10.62
C ALA A 36 1.22 16.44 10.81
N GLN A 37 1.38 17.27 9.78
CA GLN A 37 2.16 18.51 9.83
C GLN A 37 1.64 19.45 10.93
N LYS A 38 0.31 19.62 11.04
CA LYS A 38 -0.29 20.44 12.10
C LYS A 38 -0.02 19.89 13.51
N SER A 39 0.10 18.57 13.66
CA SER A 39 0.48 17.95 14.94
C SER A 39 1.95 18.26 15.26
N ILE A 40 2.84 18.07 14.30
CA ILE A 40 4.28 18.35 14.43
C ILE A 40 4.52 19.84 14.72
N ASP A 41 3.86 20.75 14.00
CA ASP A 41 4.03 22.20 14.17
C ASP A 41 3.58 22.66 15.57
N ARG A 42 2.50 22.06 16.11
CA ARG A 42 2.02 22.35 17.47
C ARG A 42 3.04 21.95 18.52
N GLU A 43 3.53 20.71 18.46
CA GLU A 43 4.49 20.20 19.44
C GLU A 43 5.85 20.90 19.31
N THR A 44 6.29 21.22 18.09
CA THR A 44 7.49 22.04 17.84
C THR A 44 7.35 23.42 18.49
N SER A 45 6.18 24.08 18.33
CA SER A 45 5.91 25.37 18.97
C SER A 45 5.96 25.28 20.50
N HIS A 46 5.45 24.19 21.07
CA HIS A 46 5.52 23.94 22.51
C HIS A 46 6.96 23.72 23.01
N VAL A 47 7.79 22.99 22.26
CA VAL A 47 9.21 22.81 22.59
C VAL A 47 9.95 24.14 22.52
N THR A 48 9.77 24.92 21.45
CA THR A 48 10.42 26.24 21.30
C THR A 48 10.05 27.19 22.44
N MET A 49 8.79 27.18 22.89
CA MET A 49 8.34 27.98 24.03
C MET A 49 9.03 27.59 25.34
N VAL A 50 9.21 26.29 25.60
CA VAL A 50 9.90 25.81 26.80
C VAL A 50 11.39 26.12 26.76
N VAL A 51 12.01 26.01 25.58
CA VAL A 51 13.41 26.38 25.37
C VAL A 51 13.62 27.89 25.60
N ALA A 52 12.73 28.74 25.11
CA ALA A 52 12.79 30.18 25.35
C ALA A 52 12.66 30.54 26.84
N GLU A 53 11.79 29.84 27.59
CA GLU A 53 11.68 30.02 29.04
C GLU A 53 12.92 29.53 29.79
N LEU A 54 13.56 28.45 29.30
CA LEU A 54 14.84 27.95 29.81
C LEU A 54 15.97 28.95 29.55
N GLU A 55 16.06 29.53 28.36
CA GLU A 55 17.05 30.57 28.02
C GLU A 55 16.89 31.82 28.89
N LYS A 56 15.64 32.25 29.11
CA LYS A 56 15.31 33.40 29.96
C LYS A 56 15.66 33.18 31.42
N THR A 57 15.45 31.98 31.94
CA THR A 57 15.81 31.62 33.32
C THR A 57 17.32 31.49 33.50
N LEU A 58 18.05 30.96 32.51
CA LEU A 58 19.52 30.90 32.51
C LEU A 58 20.18 32.30 32.51
N GLY A 59 19.52 33.31 31.93
CA GLY A 59 19.98 34.71 31.96
C GLY A 59 19.93 35.38 33.35
N GLY A 60 19.28 34.75 34.35
CA GLY A 60 19.01 35.35 35.67
C GLY A 60 19.78 34.75 36.85
N CYS A 61 20.81 33.93 36.63
CA CYS A 61 21.49 33.14 37.68
C CYS A 61 20.49 32.33 38.56
N PRO A 62 19.84 31.30 37.99
CA PRO A 62 18.82 30.52 38.69
C PRO A 62 19.42 29.49 39.67
N ALA A 63 18.64 29.09 40.67
CA ALA A 63 18.95 27.94 41.52
C ALA A 63 18.95 26.64 40.68
N VAL A 64 19.89 25.72 40.97
CA VAL A 64 20.10 24.47 40.22
C VAL A 64 18.80 23.65 40.12
N ASP A 65 17.98 23.61 41.18
CA ASP A 65 16.71 22.88 41.21
C ASP A 65 15.67 23.42 40.19
N SER A 66 15.70 24.72 39.91
CA SER A 66 14.81 25.33 38.91
C SER A 66 15.22 24.93 37.49
N VAL A 67 16.51 24.75 37.24
CA VAL A 67 17.03 24.30 35.94
C VAL A 67 16.74 22.82 35.74
N VAL A 68 16.91 22.00 36.78
CA VAL A 68 16.60 20.56 36.74
C VAL A 68 15.12 20.31 36.45
N SER A 69 14.21 21.01 37.13
CA SER A 69 12.76 20.85 36.88
C SER A 69 12.32 21.28 35.47
N LEU A 70 12.96 22.30 34.89
CA LEU A 70 12.72 22.71 33.50
C LEU A 70 13.25 21.67 32.51
N LEU A 71 14.43 21.12 32.76
CA LEU A 71 15.00 20.05 31.95
C LEU A 71 14.15 18.77 32.02
N ASP A 72 13.64 18.40 33.19
CA ASP A 72 12.71 17.29 33.35
C ASP A 72 11.41 17.52 32.56
N GLY A 73 10.88 18.75 32.58
CA GLY A 73 9.71 19.12 31.77
C GLY A 73 9.98 19.08 30.26
N VAL A 74 11.18 19.45 29.80
CA VAL A 74 11.61 19.29 28.39
C VAL A 74 11.73 17.82 28.03
N VAL A 75 12.37 17.01 28.88
CA VAL A 75 12.56 15.57 28.67
C VAL A 75 11.21 14.85 28.63
N GLU A 76 10.27 15.20 29.52
CA GLU A 76 8.92 14.63 29.51
C GLU A 76 8.21 14.97 28.19
N LYS A 77 8.24 16.22 27.74
CA LYS A 77 7.64 16.65 26.47
C LYS A 77 8.30 16.03 25.23
N LEU A 78 9.63 15.94 25.21
CA LEU A 78 10.38 15.23 24.15
C LEU A 78 10.12 13.72 24.17
N SER A 79 9.89 13.14 25.35
CA SER A 79 9.50 11.73 25.48
C SER A 79 8.08 11.49 24.95
N VAL A 80 7.18 12.45 25.11
CA VAL A 80 5.84 12.43 24.53
C VAL A 80 5.92 12.52 23.01
N LEU A 81 6.78 13.37 22.45
CA LEU A 81 7.11 13.42 21.01
C LEU A 81 7.65 12.07 20.50
N LYS A 82 8.62 11.45 21.20
CA LYS A 82 9.14 10.12 20.85
C LYS A 82 8.10 9.00 20.92
N ARG A 83 7.15 9.07 21.87
CA ARG A 83 6.09 8.06 22.04
C ARG A 83 4.94 8.26 21.06
N LYS A 84 4.72 9.48 20.56
CA LYS A 84 3.60 9.82 19.68
C LYS A 84 3.97 9.90 18.19
N ASP A 85 5.20 10.18 17.80
CA ASP A 85 5.44 10.68 16.45
C ASP A 85 6.54 9.95 15.68
N LEU A 86 6.10 9.10 14.75
CA LEU A 86 6.44 9.08 13.30
C LEU A 86 5.98 7.76 12.66
N VAL A 87 5.86 6.69 13.45
CA VAL A 87 5.33 5.39 13.05
C VAL A 87 4.61 4.78 14.26
N ASN A 88 3.36 4.32 14.10
CA ASN A 88 2.65 3.58 15.14
C ASN A 88 3.24 2.16 15.32
N ILE A 89 4.52 2.06 15.69
CA ILE A 89 5.25 0.79 15.77
C ILE A 89 4.55 -0.16 16.75
N GLU A 90 4.10 0.35 17.90
CA GLU A 90 3.39 -0.44 18.91
C GLU A 90 2.15 -1.15 18.32
N MET A 91 1.39 -0.47 17.47
CA MET A 91 0.25 -1.09 16.76
C MET A 91 0.69 -2.28 15.90
N PHE A 92 1.80 -2.13 15.18
CA PHE A 92 2.33 -3.21 14.33
C PHE A 92 2.95 -4.34 15.16
N LEU A 93 3.55 -4.03 16.31
CA LEU A 93 4.07 -5.03 17.24
C LEU A 93 2.93 -5.85 17.86
N THR A 94 1.86 -5.20 18.33
CA THR A 94 0.65 -5.90 18.82
C THR A 94 0.02 -6.74 17.71
N ALA A 95 -0.10 -6.20 16.50
CA ALA A 95 -0.62 -6.96 15.37
C ALA A 95 0.23 -8.18 15.06
N LYS A 96 1.55 -8.03 15.02
CA LYS A 96 2.49 -9.13 14.80
C LYS A 96 2.38 -10.21 15.89
N GLU A 97 2.31 -9.82 17.16
CA GLU A 97 2.15 -10.76 18.27
C GLU A 97 0.85 -11.58 18.13
N VAL A 98 -0.26 -10.92 17.78
CA VAL A 98 -1.53 -11.60 17.53
C VAL A 98 -1.42 -12.57 16.35
N GLU A 99 -0.80 -12.16 15.24
CA GLU A 99 -0.59 -13.03 14.08
C GLU A 99 0.26 -14.25 14.42
N GLU A 100 1.39 -14.08 15.11
CA GLU A 100 2.26 -15.17 15.56
C GLU A 100 1.55 -16.13 16.53
N SER A 101 0.65 -15.62 17.38
CA SER A 101 -0.18 -16.47 18.25
C SER A 101 -1.14 -17.34 17.43
N LEU A 102 -1.79 -16.76 16.41
CA LEU A 102 -2.69 -17.51 15.52
C LEU A 102 -1.94 -18.52 14.65
N GLU A 103 -0.71 -18.20 14.23
CA GLU A 103 0.16 -19.16 13.52
C GLU A 103 0.54 -20.35 14.41
N ARG A 104 0.75 -20.11 15.71
CA ARG A 104 0.92 -21.16 16.74
C ARG A 104 -0.37 -21.85 17.16
N ARG A 105 -1.51 -21.50 16.55
CA ARG A 105 -2.86 -22.04 16.82
C ARG A 105 -3.39 -21.68 18.21
N GLU A 106 -3.02 -20.50 18.70
CA GLU A 106 -3.46 -19.95 19.98
C GLU A 106 -4.46 -18.81 19.73
N THR A 107 -5.69 -18.93 20.26
CA THR A 107 -6.74 -17.90 20.10
C THR A 107 -6.72 -16.84 21.19
N ALA A 108 -6.07 -17.10 22.32
CA ALA A 108 -6.18 -16.28 23.53
C ALA A 108 -5.76 -14.82 23.33
N THR A 109 -4.61 -14.59 22.69
CA THR A 109 -4.08 -13.25 22.41
C THR A 109 -4.99 -12.47 21.45
N CYS A 110 -5.50 -13.13 20.39
CA CYS A 110 -6.42 -12.50 19.45
C CYS A 110 -7.77 -12.16 20.12
N LEU A 111 -8.27 -13.02 21.00
CA LEU A 111 -9.49 -12.77 21.77
C LEU A 111 -9.32 -11.63 22.78
N ALA A 112 -8.16 -11.52 23.43
CA ALA A 112 -7.83 -10.37 24.28
C ALA A 112 -7.86 -9.08 23.46
N TRP A 113 -7.24 -9.08 22.27
CA TRP A 113 -7.32 -7.94 21.36
C TRP A 113 -8.76 -7.60 20.94
N CYS A 114 -9.61 -8.60 20.66
CA CYS A 114 -11.03 -8.38 20.38
C CYS A 114 -11.76 -7.74 21.56
N HIS A 115 -11.44 -8.17 22.79
CA HIS A 115 -12.02 -7.61 24.01
C HIS A 115 -11.65 -6.14 24.18
N ASP A 116 -10.36 -5.80 24.04
CA ASP A 116 -9.85 -4.43 24.20
C ASP A 116 -10.43 -3.47 23.13
N ASN A 117 -10.78 -4.01 21.96
CA ASN A 117 -11.31 -3.25 20.83
C ASN A 117 -12.83 -3.40 20.62
N LYS A 118 -13.54 -4.03 21.55
CA LYS A 118 -14.94 -4.48 21.41
C LYS A 118 -15.91 -3.41 20.92
N SER A 119 -15.83 -2.19 21.45
CA SER A 119 -16.74 -1.09 21.08
C SER A 119 -16.54 -0.64 19.63
N ARG A 120 -15.29 -0.62 19.15
CA ARG A 120 -14.93 -0.24 17.78
C ARG A 120 -15.28 -1.35 16.80
N LEU A 121 -14.99 -2.60 17.15
CA LEU A 121 -15.34 -3.79 16.35
C LEU A 121 -16.85 -3.90 16.15
N ARG A 122 -17.65 -3.61 17.19
CA ARG A 122 -19.12 -3.59 17.08
C ARG A 122 -19.62 -2.54 16.10
N LYS A 123 -19.06 -1.32 16.12
CA LYS A 123 -19.40 -0.26 15.15
C LYS A 123 -19.07 -0.67 13.72
N MET A 124 -17.98 -1.43 13.53
CA MET A 124 -17.55 -1.93 12.24
C MET A 124 -18.25 -3.23 11.80
N LYS A 125 -19.10 -3.80 12.66
CA LYS A 125 -19.78 -5.09 12.47
C LYS A 125 -18.81 -6.23 12.13
N SER A 126 -17.64 -6.27 12.79
CA SER A 126 -16.68 -7.36 12.63
C SER A 126 -17.23 -8.68 13.20
N CYS A 127 -16.98 -9.79 12.50
CA CYS A 127 -17.31 -11.15 12.92
C CYS A 127 -16.08 -11.93 13.45
N LEU A 128 -14.95 -11.26 13.69
CA LEU A 128 -13.69 -11.90 14.09
C LEU A 128 -13.81 -12.68 15.39
N GLU A 129 -14.39 -12.08 16.43
CA GLU A 129 -14.58 -12.74 17.74
C GLU A 129 -15.40 -14.03 17.58
N PHE A 130 -16.49 -13.98 16.80
CA PHE A 130 -17.32 -15.14 16.52
C PHE A 130 -16.55 -16.23 15.75
N SER A 131 -15.77 -15.85 14.75
CA SER A 131 -14.93 -16.76 13.97
C SER A 131 -13.88 -17.48 14.83
N LEU A 132 -13.29 -16.77 15.80
CA LEU A 132 -12.37 -17.34 16.78
C LEU A 132 -13.05 -18.33 17.73
N ARG A 133 -14.27 -18.03 18.20
CA ARG A 133 -15.05 -18.97 19.05
C ARG A 133 -15.43 -20.24 18.29
N ILE A 134 -15.75 -20.14 17.00
CA ILE A 134 -15.90 -21.33 16.15
C ILE A 134 -14.59 -22.13 16.08
N GLN A 135 -13.44 -21.45 15.95
CA GLN A 135 -12.15 -22.15 15.93
C GLN A 135 -11.87 -22.89 17.24
N GLU A 136 -12.14 -22.27 18.39
CA GLU A 136 -12.01 -22.94 19.70
C GLU A 136 -12.92 -24.18 19.79
N PHE A 137 -14.16 -24.08 19.30
CA PHE A 137 -15.04 -25.24 19.20
C PHE A 137 -14.45 -26.34 18.32
N ILE A 138 -13.93 -26.01 17.13
CA ILE A 138 -13.32 -26.97 16.20
C ILE A 138 -12.14 -27.68 16.87
N GLU A 139 -11.28 -26.97 17.59
CA GLU A 139 -10.14 -27.59 18.28
C GLU A 139 -10.57 -28.50 19.43
N LEU A 140 -11.67 -28.19 20.14
CA LEU A 140 -12.26 -29.10 21.14
C LEU A 140 -12.78 -30.39 20.49
N ILE A 141 -13.42 -30.29 19.32
CA ILE A 141 -13.84 -31.47 18.55
C ILE A 141 -12.63 -32.29 18.08
N ARG A 142 -11.57 -31.62 17.60
CA ARG A 142 -10.33 -32.29 17.17
C ARG A 142 -9.65 -33.05 18.31
N GLN A 143 -9.76 -32.55 19.55
CA GLN A 143 -9.30 -33.24 20.77
C GLN A 143 -10.29 -34.29 21.30
N ASN A 144 -11.40 -34.53 20.60
CA ASN A 144 -12.49 -35.41 21.01
C ASN A 144 -13.18 -35.02 22.34
N LYS A 145 -13.05 -33.76 22.78
CA LYS A 145 -13.68 -33.21 23.99
C LYS A 145 -15.08 -32.68 23.68
N ARG A 146 -15.97 -33.57 23.22
CA ARG A 146 -17.31 -33.19 22.70
C ARG A 146 -18.19 -32.49 23.74
N LEU A 147 -18.17 -32.93 25.00
CA LEU A 147 -18.94 -32.28 26.07
C LEU A 147 -18.47 -30.85 26.35
N ASP A 148 -17.16 -30.61 26.29
CA ASP A 148 -16.57 -29.27 26.43
C ASP A 148 -16.96 -28.37 25.26
N ALA A 149 -16.97 -28.91 24.04
CA ALA A 149 -17.43 -28.19 22.85
C ALA A 149 -18.90 -27.75 22.99
N VAL A 150 -19.78 -28.62 23.50
CA VAL A 150 -21.19 -28.27 23.76
C VAL A 150 -21.30 -27.19 24.84
N ARG A 151 -20.52 -27.27 25.93
CA ARG A 151 -20.48 -26.23 26.97
C ARG A 151 -20.00 -24.89 26.40
N HIS A 152 -18.96 -24.92 25.56
CA HIS A 152 -18.44 -23.75 24.86
C HIS A 152 -19.51 -23.10 23.96
N ALA A 153 -20.18 -23.91 23.13
CA ALA A 153 -21.24 -23.45 22.24
C ALA A 153 -22.39 -22.77 23.00
N ARG A 154 -22.87 -23.37 24.10
CA ARG A 154 -23.92 -22.77 24.93
C ARG A 154 -23.53 -21.40 25.51
N LYS A 155 -22.25 -21.21 25.84
CA LYS A 155 -21.74 -19.97 26.41
C LYS A 155 -21.56 -18.87 25.36
N HIS A 156 -21.05 -19.21 24.18
CA HIS A 156 -20.57 -18.23 23.20
C HIS A 156 -21.46 -18.06 21.98
N PHE A 157 -22.33 -19.03 21.65
CA PHE A 157 -23.21 -18.97 20.47
C PHE A 157 -24.68 -18.65 20.82
N SER A 158 -24.98 -18.37 22.09
CA SER A 158 -26.36 -18.10 22.55
C SER A 158 -26.97 -16.82 21.96
N GLN A 159 -26.13 -15.86 21.56
CA GLN A 159 -26.54 -14.59 20.95
C GLN A 159 -26.35 -14.59 19.41
N ALA A 160 -26.14 -15.75 18.79
CA ALA A 160 -26.01 -15.84 17.34
C ALA A 160 -27.36 -15.54 16.67
N GLU A 161 -27.35 -14.68 15.65
CA GLU A 161 -28.54 -14.26 14.92
C GLU A 161 -28.30 -14.29 13.40
N GLY A 162 -29.38 -14.39 12.62
CA GLY A 162 -29.32 -14.36 11.15
C GLY A 162 -28.39 -15.44 10.59
N SER A 163 -27.45 -15.03 9.72
CA SER A 163 -26.50 -15.93 9.06
C SER A 163 -25.56 -16.67 10.03
N GLN A 164 -25.33 -16.13 11.24
CA GLN A 164 -24.50 -16.81 12.24
C GLN A 164 -25.13 -18.11 12.72
N LEU A 165 -26.46 -18.20 12.73
CA LEU A 165 -27.15 -19.43 13.14
C LEU A 165 -26.90 -20.58 12.18
N ASP A 166 -26.77 -20.30 10.88
CA ASP A 166 -26.47 -21.32 9.88
C ASP A 166 -25.04 -21.86 10.06
N GLU A 167 -24.08 -20.98 10.36
CA GLU A 167 -22.73 -21.40 10.74
C GLU A 167 -22.72 -22.23 12.04
N VAL A 168 -23.48 -21.82 13.07
CA VAL A 168 -23.61 -22.58 14.33
C VAL A 168 -24.20 -23.96 14.07
N ARG A 169 -25.27 -24.07 13.27
CA ARG A 169 -25.87 -25.36 12.91
C ARG A 169 -24.87 -26.28 12.23
N GLN A 170 -24.09 -25.74 11.29
CA GLN A 170 -23.05 -26.50 10.60
C GLN A 170 -21.96 -26.97 11.56
N VAL A 171 -21.47 -26.10 12.43
CA VAL A 171 -20.44 -26.42 13.43
C VAL A 171 -20.95 -27.45 14.45
N MET A 172 -22.19 -27.32 14.92
CA MET A 172 -22.81 -28.29 15.83
C MET A 172 -22.97 -29.67 15.18
N GLY A 173 -23.17 -29.74 13.86
CA GLY A 173 -23.19 -31.00 13.11
C GLY A 173 -21.91 -31.82 13.24
N MET A 174 -20.75 -31.20 13.49
CA MET A 174 -19.47 -31.90 13.69
C MET A 174 -19.48 -32.84 14.91
N LEU A 175 -20.40 -32.65 15.87
CA LEU A 175 -20.52 -33.54 17.03
C LEU A 175 -20.89 -34.98 16.64
N ALA A 176 -21.55 -35.16 15.49
CA ALA A 176 -21.96 -36.47 14.99
C ALA A 176 -20.84 -37.21 14.25
N PHE A 177 -19.78 -36.51 13.82
CA PHE A 177 -18.72 -37.07 12.97
C PHE A 177 -17.40 -37.24 13.74
N PRO A 178 -16.55 -38.18 13.33
CA PRO A 178 -15.21 -38.31 13.90
C PRO A 178 -14.27 -37.21 13.37
N PRO A 179 -13.18 -36.89 14.10
CA PRO A 179 -12.25 -35.81 13.73
C PRO A 179 -11.49 -36.02 12.40
N ASP A 180 -11.47 -37.23 11.88
CA ASP A 180 -10.85 -37.65 10.62
C ASP A 180 -11.86 -37.75 9.47
N THR A 181 -13.07 -37.18 9.62
CA THR A 181 -14.11 -37.21 8.60
C THR A 181 -13.65 -36.63 7.25
N HIS A 182 -13.98 -37.34 6.18
CA HIS A 182 -13.78 -36.87 4.80
C HIS A 182 -15.04 -36.25 4.18
N ILE A 183 -16.11 -36.12 4.96
CA ILE A 183 -17.41 -35.63 4.49
C ILE A 183 -17.39 -34.10 4.48
N SER A 184 -17.59 -33.50 3.30
CA SER A 184 -17.83 -32.06 3.16
C SER A 184 -19.26 -31.72 3.65
N PRO A 185 -19.46 -30.62 4.39
CA PRO A 185 -18.54 -29.50 4.60
C PRO A 185 -17.66 -29.60 5.87
N TYR A 186 -17.76 -30.69 6.64
CA TYR A 186 -17.05 -30.85 7.91
C TYR A 186 -15.55 -31.04 7.75
N LYS A 187 -15.13 -31.71 6.67
CA LYS A 187 -13.72 -31.80 6.26
C LYS A 187 -13.10 -30.41 6.10
N ASP A 188 -13.82 -29.50 5.43
CA ASP A 188 -13.34 -28.15 5.13
C ASP A 188 -13.24 -27.29 6.41
N LEU A 189 -14.15 -27.50 7.37
CA LEU A 189 -14.08 -26.86 8.70
C LEU A 189 -12.86 -27.30 9.51
N LEU A 190 -12.42 -28.55 9.35
CA LEU A 190 -11.25 -29.11 10.03
C LEU A 190 -9.93 -28.79 9.31
N ASP A 191 -9.96 -28.13 8.16
CA ASP A 191 -8.76 -27.83 7.38
C ASP A 191 -7.85 -26.80 8.10
N PRO A 192 -6.54 -27.06 8.22
CA PRO A 192 -5.59 -26.10 8.79
C PRO A 192 -5.55 -24.72 8.11
N ALA A 193 -5.98 -24.60 6.85
CA ALA A 193 -6.08 -23.34 6.12
C ALA A 193 -7.00 -22.33 6.80
N ARG A 194 -7.94 -22.77 7.65
CA ARG A 194 -8.81 -21.89 8.43
C ARG A 194 -8.02 -20.95 9.35
N TRP A 195 -6.89 -21.38 9.90
CA TRP A 195 -5.99 -20.50 10.67
C TRP A 195 -5.43 -19.35 9.84
N ARG A 196 -5.04 -19.62 8.58
CA ARG A 196 -4.60 -18.56 7.65
C ARG A 196 -5.72 -17.58 7.32
N MET A 197 -6.96 -18.06 7.20
CA MET A 197 -8.13 -17.20 7.00
C MET A 197 -8.40 -16.31 8.22
N LEU A 198 -8.25 -16.84 9.44
CA LEU A 198 -8.38 -16.05 10.67
C LEU A 198 -7.33 -14.95 10.77
N ILE A 199 -6.08 -15.26 10.42
CA ILE A 199 -5.00 -14.26 10.35
C ILE A 199 -5.34 -13.15 9.35
N GLN A 200 -5.87 -13.52 8.18
CA GLN A 200 -6.29 -12.54 7.17
C GLN A 200 -7.48 -11.68 7.63
N GLN A 201 -8.48 -12.29 8.29
CA GLN A 201 -9.61 -11.58 8.87
C GLN A 201 -9.15 -10.61 9.98
N PHE A 202 -8.25 -11.05 10.85
CA PHE A 202 -7.63 -10.21 11.86
C PHE A 202 -6.90 -9.02 11.23
N ARG A 203 -6.03 -9.25 10.23
CA ARG A 203 -5.32 -8.18 9.49
C ARG A 203 -6.29 -7.15 8.92
N TYR A 204 -7.34 -7.62 8.27
CA TYR A 204 -8.38 -6.77 7.69
C TYR A 204 -9.08 -5.92 8.74
N ASP A 205 -9.52 -6.52 9.84
CA ASP A 205 -10.21 -5.80 10.92
C ASP A 205 -9.28 -4.86 11.68
N ASN A 206 -8.03 -5.25 11.92
CA ASN A 206 -7.01 -4.42 12.53
C ASN A 206 -6.70 -3.18 11.67
N TYR A 207 -6.49 -3.35 10.37
CA TYR A 207 -6.25 -2.21 9.46
C TYR A 207 -7.44 -1.28 9.36
N ARG A 208 -8.66 -1.82 9.22
CA ARG A 208 -9.88 -1.00 9.20
C ARG A 208 -10.07 -0.25 10.52
N LEU A 209 -9.80 -0.90 11.64
CA LEU A 209 -9.93 -0.30 12.96
C LEU A 209 -9.00 0.92 13.09
N HIS A 210 -7.78 0.82 12.56
CA HIS A 210 -6.79 1.90 12.53
C HIS A 210 -6.90 2.83 11.31
N GLN A 211 -7.95 2.69 10.48
CA GLN A 211 -8.15 3.47 9.25
C GLN A 211 -6.95 3.41 8.28
N LEU A 212 -6.22 2.30 8.32
CA LEU A 212 -5.19 1.97 7.36
C LEU A 212 -5.87 1.34 6.14
N GLY A 213 -5.40 1.70 4.95
CA GLY A 213 -5.81 1.01 3.74
C GLY A 213 -5.22 -0.40 3.71
N ASN A 214 -5.93 -1.35 3.11
CA ASN A 214 -5.40 -2.70 2.87
C ASN A 214 -4.22 -2.69 1.89
N ASN A 215 -4.09 -1.62 1.10
CA ASN A 215 -2.96 -1.38 0.22
C ASN A 215 -2.00 -0.39 0.86
N SER A 216 -0.70 -0.72 0.77
CA SER A 216 0.35 0.19 1.21
C SER A 216 0.29 1.50 0.41
N VAL A 217 0.53 2.63 1.09
CA VAL A 217 0.67 3.94 0.44
C VAL A 217 1.76 3.88 -0.62
N PHE A 218 2.86 3.18 -0.35
CA PHE A 218 3.93 2.97 -1.33
C PHE A 218 3.41 2.28 -2.60
N THR A 219 2.65 1.19 -2.46
CA THR A 219 2.09 0.47 -3.60
C THR A 219 1.16 1.36 -4.41
N LEU A 220 0.27 2.11 -3.73
CA LEU A 220 -0.67 3.01 -4.40
C LEU A 220 0.05 4.15 -5.14
N THR A 221 1.04 4.77 -4.50
CA THR A 221 1.84 5.86 -5.09
C THR A 221 2.68 5.35 -6.26
N LEU A 222 3.29 4.17 -6.14
CA LEU A 222 4.06 3.55 -7.21
C LEU A 222 3.15 3.22 -8.40
N GLN A 223 2.00 2.60 -8.17
CA GLN A 223 1.03 2.30 -9.24
C GLN A 223 0.53 3.58 -9.91
N ALA A 224 0.14 4.60 -9.14
CA ALA A 224 -0.30 5.88 -9.70
C ALA A 224 0.79 6.55 -10.54
N GLY A 225 2.03 6.56 -10.03
CA GLY A 225 3.19 7.07 -10.76
C GLY A 225 3.40 6.30 -12.07
N LEU A 226 3.45 4.97 -12.02
CA LEU A 226 3.60 4.12 -13.20
C LEU A 226 2.49 4.36 -14.23
N SER A 227 1.22 4.45 -13.82
CA SER A 227 0.09 4.76 -14.71
C SER A 227 0.25 6.12 -15.40
N ALA A 228 0.80 7.12 -14.71
CA ALA A 228 0.99 8.47 -15.24
C ALA A 228 2.06 8.55 -16.34
N ILE A 229 3.10 7.70 -16.27
CA ILE A 229 4.20 7.65 -17.25
C ILE A 229 4.09 6.48 -18.23
N LYS A 230 3.13 5.56 -18.01
CA LYS A 230 2.88 4.42 -18.89
C LYS A 230 2.29 4.90 -20.20
N THR A 231 2.92 4.50 -21.30
CA THR A 231 2.43 4.73 -22.66
C THR A 231 2.30 3.42 -23.43
N PRO A 232 1.49 3.36 -24.51
CA PRO A 232 1.43 2.19 -25.39
C PRO A 232 2.80 1.78 -25.94
N GLN A 233 3.69 2.76 -26.14
CA GLN A 233 5.04 2.55 -26.69
C GLN A 233 5.93 1.69 -25.77
N CYS A 234 5.62 1.60 -24.46
CA CYS A 234 6.37 0.76 -23.52
C CYS A 234 6.19 -0.75 -23.77
N TYR A 235 5.14 -1.16 -24.48
CA TYR A 235 4.76 -2.57 -24.67
C TYR A 235 4.78 -3.03 -26.13
N LYS A 236 5.31 -2.22 -27.05
CA LYS A 236 5.53 -2.68 -28.43
C LYS A 236 6.53 -3.85 -28.45
N GLU A 237 6.24 -4.84 -29.29
CA GLU A 237 7.00 -6.09 -29.42
C GLU A 237 8.42 -5.84 -29.94
N ASP A 238 8.57 -4.90 -30.89
CA ASP A 238 9.84 -4.60 -31.55
C ASP A 238 10.89 -3.96 -30.63
N GLY A 239 10.52 -3.54 -29.42
CA GLY A 239 11.42 -2.91 -28.43
C GLY A 239 12.03 -1.56 -28.84
N SER A 240 11.90 -1.17 -30.10
CA SER A 240 12.50 0.02 -30.74
C SER A 240 12.02 1.35 -30.14
N SER A 241 10.84 1.35 -29.53
CA SER A 241 10.21 2.50 -28.89
C SER A 241 10.52 2.63 -27.40
N ARG A 242 11.18 1.65 -26.78
CA ARG A 242 11.50 1.70 -25.34
C ARG A 242 12.60 2.72 -25.07
N SER A 243 12.38 3.63 -24.13
CA SER A 243 13.40 4.58 -23.69
C SER A 243 14.21 4.02 -22.51
N PRO A 244 15.55 4.07 -22.53
CA PRO A 244 16.40 3.69 -21.39
C PRO A 244 16.03 4.47 -20.12
N ASP A 245 15.69 5.75 -20.27
CA ASP A 245 15.37 6.65 -19.15
C ASP A 245 13.91 6.56 -18.71
N CYS A 246 13.09 5.71 -19.35
CA CYS A 246 11.70 5.51 -18.95
C CYS A 246 11.62 4.43 -17.87
N PRO A 247 11.16 4.77 -16.64
CA PRO A 247 11.04 3.80 -15.56
C PRO A 247 10.15 2.61 -15.93
N VAL A 248 9.05 2.83 -16.67
CA VAL A 248 8.13 1.75 -17.12
C VAL A 248 8.79 0.81 -18.13
N CYS A 249 9.79 1.25 -18.88
CA CYS A 249 10.50 0.39 -19.83
C CYS A 249 11.51 -0.54 -19.14
N SER A 250 11.82 -0.30 -17.86
CA SER A 250 12.66 -1.21 -17.08
C SER A 250 11.97 -2.56 -16.85
N ARG A 251 12.71 -3.66 -16.86
CA ARG A 251 12.15 -5.03 -16.80
C ARG A 251 11.24 -5.25 -15.59
N SER A 252 11.61 -4.75 -14.42
CA SER A 252 10.88 -4.96 -13.17
C SER A 252 9.61 -4.12 -13.10
N LEU A 253 9.70 -2.83 -13.42
CA LEU A 253 8.54 -1.93 -13.36
C LEU A 253 7.57 -2.17 -14.52
N ASN A 254 8.05 -2.63 -15.68
CA ASN A 254 7.19 -2.98 -16.82
C ASN A 254 6.15 -4.05 -16.44
N LYS A 255 6.59 -5.12 -15.75
CA LYS A 255 5.69 -6.18 -15.27
C LYS A 255 4.65 -5.64 -14.29
N LEU A 256 5.07 -4.79 -13.35
CA LEU A 256 4.19 -4.17 -12.36
C LEU A 256 3.19 -3.20 -13.00
N ALA A 257 3.60 -2.51 -14.06
CA ALA A 257 2.78 -1.53 -14.77
C ALA A 257 1.82 -2.18 -15.78
N GLN A 258 2.01 -3.44 -16.16
CA GLN A 258 1.21 -4.12 -17.18
C GLN A 258 -0.31 -4.07 -16.91
N PRO A 259 -0.83 -4.39 -15.71
CA PRO A 259 -2.26 -4.35 -15.43
C PRO A 259 -2.83 -2.93 -15.23
N LEU A 260 -1.98 -1.90 -15.17
CA LEU A 260 -2.40 -0.54 -14.85
C LEU A 260 -3.00 0.20 -16.05
N PRO A 261 -3.92 1.15 -15.85
CA PRO A 261 -4.41 2.00 -16.93
C PRO A 261 -3.31 2.90 -17.49
N MET A 262 -3.53 3.43 -18.69
CA MET A 262 -2.67 4.46 -19.28
C MET A 262 -3.31 5.83 -19.06
N ALA A 263 -2.52 6.82 -18.65
CA ALA A 263 -3.02 8.18 -18.52
C ALA A 263 -3.36 8.78 -19.89
N HIS A 264 -4.44 9.55 -19.95
CA HIS A 264 -4.79 10.35 -21.12
C HIS A 264 -3.85 11.57 -21.20
N CYS A 265 -2.89 11.55 -22.12
CA CYS A 265 -2.04 12.71 -22.40
C CYS A 265 -2.72 13.63 -23.43
N ALA A 266 -3.20 14.79 -22.99
CA ALA A 266 -3.78 15.80 -23.87
C ALA A 266 -2.74 16.45 -24.81
N ASN A 267 -1.48 16.56 -24.35
CA ASN A 267 -0.39 17.16 -25.10
C ASN A 267 0.78 16.19 -25.18
N SER A 268 1.21 15.84 -26.39
CA SER A 268 2.43 15.08 -26.62
C SER A 268 3.63 16.02 -26.69
N ARG A 269 4.74 15.65 -26.06
CA ARG A 269 6.03 16.33 -26.22
C ARG A 269 7.01 15.38 -26.89
N LEU A 270 7.67 15.85 -27.93
CA LEU A 270 8.75 15.11 -28.55
C LEU A 270 10.01 15.22 -27.71
N VAL A 271 10.67 14.11 -27.46
CA VAL A 271 11.93 14.04 -26.72
C VAL A 271 12.97 13.34 -27.58
N CYS A 272 14.15 13.92 -27.73
CA CYS A 272 15.22 13.35 -28.53
C CYS A 272 15.75 12.08 -27.88
N LYS A 273 15.90 11.00 -28.68
CA LYS A 273 16.43 9.72 -28.22
C LYS A 273 17.90 9.76 -27.77
N ILE A 274 18.67 10.73 -28.26
CA ILE A 274 20.12 10.82 -28.03
C ILE A 274 20.40 11.64 -26.77
N SER A 275 19.91 12.88 -26.73
CA SER A 275 20.19 13.78 -25.60
C SER A 275 19.15 13.73 -24.48
N GLY A 276 17.95 13.21 -24.74
CA GLY A 276 16.83 13.31 -23.80
C GLY A 276 16.19 14.70 -23.74
N ASP A 277 16.63 15.65 -24.58
CA ASP A 277 16.06 17.00 -24.60
C ASP A 277 14.73 17.07 -25.34
N VAL A 278 13.89 18.02 -24.95
CA VAL A 278 12.64 18.30 -25.65
C VAL A 278 12.94 18.88 -27.04
N MET A 279 12.27 18.33 -28.05
CA MET A 279 12.29 18.88 -29.41
C MET A 279 11.20 19.95 -29.54
N ASN A 280 11.61 21.17 -29.86
CA ASN A 280 10.78 22.37 -29.91
C ASN A 280 11.31 23.35 -30.97
N GLU A 281 10.87 24.61 -30.95
CA GLU A 281 11.30 25.64 -31.92
C GLU A 281 12.82 25.87 -31.92
N ASN A 282 13.46 25.76 -30.75
CA ASN A 282 14.90 25.97 -30.57
C ASN A 282 15.73 24.68 -30.76
N ASN A 283 15.08 23.51 -30.77
CA ASN A 283 15.67 22.20 -31.04
C ASN A 283 14.73 21.41 -31.94
N PRO A 284 14.60 21.78 -33.23
CA PRO A 284 13.56 21.23 -34.09
C PRO A 284 13.77 19.73 -34.33
N PRO A 285 12.68 18.96 -34.47
CA PRO A 285 12.76 17.56 -34.85
C PRO A 285 13.21 17.43 -36.31
N MET A 286 14.26 16.67 -36.54
CA MET A 286 14.90 16.40 -37.82
C MET A 286 14.80 14.91 -38.14
N MET A 287 14.29 14.55 -39.31
CA MET A 287 14.13 13.18 -39.79
C MET A 287 15.26 12.82 -40.76
N LEU A 288 15.92 11.69 -40.49
CA LEU A 288 16.88 11.09 -41.43
C LEU A 288 16.13 10.31 -42.54
N PRO A 289 16.76 10.01 -43.69
CA PRO A 289 16.12 9.28 -44.80
C PRO A 289 15.51 7.92 -44.46
N ASN A 290 15.96 7.28 -43.37
CA ASN A 290 15.40 6.04 -42.86
C ASN A 290 14.15 6.22 -41.97
N GLY A 291 13.63 7.45 -41.85
CA GLY A 291 12.40 7.78 -41.13
C GLY A 291 12.57 7.99 -39.62
N TYR A 292 13.80 7.89 -39.07
CA TYR A 292 14.02 8.17 -37.65
C TYR A 292 14.22 9.65 -37.38
N VAL A 293 13.55 10.14 -36.32
CA VAL A 293 13.54 11.55 -35.91
C VAL A 293 14.43 11.78 -34.69
N TYR A 294 15.23 12.85 -34.74
CA TYR A 294 16.16 13.29 -33.70
C TYR A 294 16.11 14.82 -33.55
N GLY A 295 16.61 15.36 -32.44
CA GLY A 295 16.71 16.81 -32.27
C GLY A 295 17.87 17.35 -33.11
N TYR A 296 17.70 18.52 -33.71
CA TYR A 296 18.74 19.19 -34.50
C TYR A 296 20.07 19.29 -33.74
N ASN A 297 20.03 19.70 -32.47
CA ASN A 297 21.24 19.86 -31.65
C ASN A 297 21.97 18.53 -31.45
N SER A 298 21.24 17.43 -31.32
CA SER A 298 21.82 16.09 -31.18
C SER A 298 22.38 15.55 -32.49
N LEU A 299 21.75 15.84 -33.63
CA LEU A 299 22.33 15.48 -34.93
C LEU A 299 23.60 16.29 -35.22
N LEU A 300 23.62 17.56 -34.81
CA LEU A 300 24.79 18.42 -34.95
C LEU A 300 25.97 17.90 -34.10
N SER A 301 25.71 17.40 -32.89
CA SER A 301 26.78 16.92 -32.00
C SER A 301 27.40 15.59 -32.42
N ILE A 302 26.65 14.72 -33.09
CA ILE A 302 27.14 13.40 -33.57
C ILE A 302 27.65 13.45 -35.02
N ARG A 303 27.55 14.61 -35.68
CA ARG A 303 28.00 14.81 -37.05
C ARG A 303 29.53 14.74 -37.11
N GLN A 304 30.04 13.97 -38.06
CA GLN A 304 31.45 13.93 -38.42
C GLN A 304 31.59 14.39 -39.87
N ASP A 305 32.32 15.49 -40.08
CA ASP A 305 32.42 16.23 -41.34
C ASP A 305 31.04 16.70 -41.85
N ASP A 306 30.43 15.96 -42.77
CA ASP A 306 29.10 16.19 -43.34
C ASP A 306 28.17 14.98 -43.21
N LYS A 307 28.60 13.94 -42.49
CA LYS A 307 27.87 12.69 -42.36
C LYS A 307 27.41 12.47 -40.92
N VAL A 308 26.26 11.82 -40.79
CA VAL A 308 25.69 11.41 -39.51
C VAL A 308 25.43 9.92 -39.55
N VAL A 309 25.91 9.21 -38.53
CA VAL A 309 25.61 7.79 -38.32
C VAL A 309 24.35 7.68 -37.47
N CYS A 310 23.30 7.07 -38.01
CA CYS A 310 22.06 6.85 -37.28
C CYS A 310 22.34 5.93 -36.06
N PRO A 311 22.07 6.37 -34.81
CA PRO A 311 22.38 5.55 -33.64
C PRO A 311 21.62 4.22 -33.57
N ARG A 312 20.45 4.15 -34.24
CA ARG A 312 19.54 3.00 -34.23
C ARG A 312 19.90 1.97 -35.31
N THR A 313 20.08 2.40 -36.56
CA THR A 313 20.32 1.50 -37.70
C THR A 313 21.79 1.35 -38.08
N LYS A 314 22.66 2.24 -37.57
CA LYS A 314 24.08 2.36 -37.95
C LYS A 314 24.32 2.75 -39.41
N GLU A 315 23.27 3.12 -40.14
CA GLU A 315 23.38 3.67 -41.49
C GLU A 315 23.96 5.09 -41.48
N VAL A 316 24.67 5.45 -42.54
CA VAL A 316 25.35 6.73 -42.67
C VAL A 316 24.62 7.58 -43.70
N PHE A 317 24.20 8.78 -43.30
CA PHE A 317 23.50 9.73 -44.16
C PHE A 317 24.24 11.05 -44.20
N HIS A 318 24.04 11.81 -45.28
CA HIS A 318 24.55 13.17 -45.35
C HIS A 318 23.67 14.09 -44.52
N PHE A 319 24.24 15.03 -43.76
CA PHE A 319 23.48 15.92 -42.88
C PHE A 319 22.43 16.75 -43.63
N SER A 320 22.72 17.13 -44.88
CA SER A 320 21.78 17.86 -45.75
C SER A 320 20.54 17.06 -46.17
N GLN A 321 20.56 15.73 -46.00
CA GLN A 321 19.41 14.87 -46.28
C GLN A 321 18.44 14.81 -45.08
N ALA A 322 18.78 15.43 -43.94
CA ALA A 322 17.90 15.50 -42.80
C ALA A 322 16.83 16.58 -43.02
N GLU A 323 15.56 16.19 -42.97
CA GLU A 323 14.43 17.10 -43.17
C GLU A 323 13.79 17.52 -41.85
N LYS A 324 13.42 18.79 -41.73
CA LYS A 324 12.69 19.30 -40.57
C LYS A 324 11.26 18.78 -40.60
N VAL A 325 10.81 18.19 -39.48
CA VAL A 325 9.45 17.66 -39.34
C VAL A 325 8.59 18.66 -38.58
N TYR A 326 7.31 18.74 -38.97
CA TYR A 326 6.29 19.49 -38.25
C TYR A 326 5.25 18.50 -37.72
N ILE A 327 4.93 18.59 -36.43
CA ILE A 327 3.82 17.84 -35.83
C ILE A 327 2.67 18.82 -35.66
N MET A 328 1.55 18.54 -36.33
CA MET A 328 0.29 19.26 -36.19
C MET A 328 -0.57 18.64 -35.08
#